data_AF-A0A175RAT6-F1
#
_entry.id   AF-A0A175RAT6-F1
#
_cell.length_a   1.000
_cell.length_b   1.000
_cell.length_c   1.000
_cell.angle_alpha   90.00
_cell.angle_beta   90.00
_cell.angle_gamma   90.00
#
_symmetry.space_group_name_H-M   'P 1'
#
loop_
_entity.id
_entity.type
_entity.pdbx_description
1 polymer ?
#
loop_
_entity_poly.entity_id
_entity_poly.type
_entity_poly.pdbx_seq_one_letter_code
_entity_poly.pdbx_strand_id
1 'polypeptide(L)'
;MGYVPAIINCKIVAEYENNEFRRVIERNGVRIVQDVRLYGATWRIEFHHIDDEDTSYIYNQLRITASGDILYVMGVVNTARWLNNARLNPKMFVDQCAYFEAALNAAGRRLAADMER
;
A
#
# COMPACT_ATOMS: atom_id res chain seq x y z
N MET A 1 -14.99 8.27 -4.40
CA MET A 1 -13.86 7.94 -3.49
C MET A 1 -13.07 6.79 -4.09
N GLY A 2 -11.73 6.85 -4.07
CA GLY A 2 -10.85 5.78 -4.57
C GLY A 2 -10.82 4.54 -3.66
N TYR A 3 -9.93 3.58 -3.96
CA TYR A 3 -9.81 2.31 -3.22
C TYR A 3 -9.20 2.45 -1.81
N VAL A 4 -8.50 3.56 -1.53
CA VAL A 4 -7.92 3.85 -0.21
C VAL A 4 -8.42 5.24 0.23
N PRO A 5 -9.38 5.33 1.17
CA PRO A 5 -10.02 6.60 1.54
C PRO A 5 -9.05 7.67 2.07
N ALA A 6 -7.97 7.25 2.73
CA ALA A 6 -6.96 8.15 3.25
C ALA A 6 -6.17 8.88 2.14
N ILE A 7 -6.17 8.34 0.91
CA ILE A 7 -5.54 8.97 -0.24
C ILE A 7 -6.58 9.84 -0.93
N ILE A 8 -6.45 11.16 -0.76
CA ILE A 8 -7.40 12.13 -1.30
C ILE A 8 -6.98 12.65 -2.68
N ASN A 9 -5.70 12.51 -3.02
CA ASN A 9 -5.17 12.86 -4.32
C ASN A 9 -4.06 11.88 -4.73
N CYS A 10 -3.97 11.56 -6.02
CA CYS A 10 -2.97 10.68 -6.59
C CYS A 10 -2.66 11.13 -8.02
N LYS A 11 -1.40 11.43 -8.30
CA LYS A 11 -0.92 11.83 -9.62
C LYS A 11 0.30 11.01 -10.01
N ILE A 12 0.27 10.41 -11.19
CA ILE A 12 1.48 9.86 -11.83
C ILE A 12 2.31 11.03 -12.35
N VAL A 13 3.58 11.09 -11.98
CA VAL A 13 4.48 12.22 -12.30
C VAL A 13 5.63 11.81 -13.22
N ALA A 14 5.92 10.53 -13.33
CA ALA A 14 6.84 9.97 -14.32
C ALA A 14 6.46 8.52 -14.60
N GLU A 15 6.69 8.08 -15.83
CA GLU A 15 6.56 6.69 -16.25
C GLU A 15 7.93 6.19 -16.73
N TYR A 16 8.25 4.95 -16.40
CA TYR A 16 9.50 4.30 -16.74
C TYR A 16 9.23 2.99 -17.48
N GLU A 17 10.28 2.37 -18.01
CA GLU A 17 10.18 1.05 -18.61
C GLU A 17 9.85 -0.02 -17.55
N ASN A 18 9.52 -1.25 -17.97
CA ASN A 18 9.31 -2.40 -17.09
C ASN A 18 8.15 -2.27 -16.09
N ASN A 19 7.06 -1.61 -16.49
CA ASN A 19 5.86 -1.40 -15.67
C ASN A 19 6.16 -0.70 -14.33
N GLU A 20 7.04 0.29 -14.39
CA GLU A 20 7.43 1.11 -13.25
C GLU A 20 7.02 2.57 -13.49
N PHE A 21 6.52 3.24 -12.45
CA PHE A 21 6.13 4.65 -12.54
C PHE A 21 6.27 5.34 -11.19
N ARG A 22 6.55 6.64 -11.21
CA ARG A 22 6.54 7.47 -10.01
C ARG A 22 5.19 8.12 -9.84
N ARG A 23 4.66 8.06 -8.62
CA ARG A 23 3.46 8.81 -8.24
C ARG A 23 3.70 9.72 -7.04
N VAL A 24 2.89 10.74 -6.96
CA VAL A 24 2.74 11.60 -5.78
C VAL A 24 1.33 11.40 -5.26
N ILE A 25 1.20 11.06 -3.99
CA ILE A 25 -0.08 10.96 -3.30
C ILE A 25 -0.16 12.00 -2.18
N GLU A 26 -1.38 12.44 -1.90
CA GLU A 26 -1.69 13.21 -0.71
C GLU A 26 -2.51 12.34 0.22
N ARG A 27 -1.96 12.08 1.41
CA ARG A 27 -2.55 11.24 2.44
C ARG A 27 -2.57 11.98 3.76
N ASN A 28 -3.76 12.22 4.31
CA ASN A 28 -3.94 12.96 5.58
C ASN A 28 -3.19 14.31 5.61
N GLY A 29 -3.21 15.06 4.50
CA GLY A 29 -2.49 16.33 4.36
C GLY A 29 -0.97 16.20 4.19
N VAL A 30 -0.44 14.97 4.14
CA VAL A 30 0.98 14.69 3.90
C VAL A 30 1.20 14.30 2.45
N ARG A 31 2.16 14.96 1.80
CA ARG A 31 2.62 14.60 0.46
C ARG A 31 3.61 13.45 0.54
N ILE A 32 3.36 12.37 -0.19
CA ILE A 32 4.22 11.18 -0.24
C ILE A 32 4.59 10.92 -1.70
N VAL A 33 5.88 10.68 -1.94
CA VAL A 33 6.39 10.28 -3.26
C VAL A 33 6.73 8.81 -3.24
N GLN A 34 6.26 8.07 -4.25
CA GLN A 34 6.47 6.63 -4.35
C GLN A 34 6.88 6.22 -5.76
N ASP A 35 7.87 5.33 -5.83
CA ASP A 35 8.12 4.53 -7.02
C ASP A 35 7.27 3.27 -6.94
N VAL A 36 6.50 3.03 -8.00
CA VAL A 36 5.52 1.94 -8.07
C VAL A 36 5.97 0.95 -9.12
N ARG A 37 6.05 -0.33 -8.73
CA ARG A 37 6.47 -1.40 -9.63
C ARG A 37 5.44 -2.50 -9.69
N LEU A 38 5.10 -2.91 -10.92
CA LEU A 38 4.13 -3.96 -11.20
C LEU A 38 4.84 -5.25 -11.59
N TYR A 39 4.54 -6.32 -10.87
CA TYR A 39 5.08 -7.66 -11.10
C TYR A 39 3.97 -8.57 -11.61
N GLY A 40 3.77 -8.57 -12.93
CA GLY A 40 2.69 -9.33 -13.58
C GLY A 40 2.73 -10.83 -13.29
N ALA A 41 3.93 -11.43 -13.27
CA ALA A 41 4.09 -12.87 -13.02
C ALA A 41 3.63 -13.33 -11.62
N THR A 42 3.61 -12.42 -10.63
CA THR A 42 3.29 -12.73 -9.23
C THR A 42 2.05 -11.99 -8.73
N TRP A 43 1.33 -11.29 -9.62
CA TRP A 43 0.18 -10.44 -9.29
C TRP A 43 0.46 -9.50 -8.11
N ARG A 44 1.69 -8.94 -8.10
CA ARG A 44 2.20 -8.10 -7.02
C ARG A 44 2.42 -6.69 -7.51
N ILE A 45 2.07 -5.73 -6.67
CA ILE A 45 2.41 -4.32 -6.84
C ILE A 45 3.20 -3.87 -5.61
N GLU A 46 4.30 -3.18 -5.83
CA GLU A 46 5.11 -2.57 -4.78
C GLU A 46 5.05 -1.06 -4.88
N PHE A 47 5.01 -0.41 -3.73
CA PHE A 47 5.03 1.04 -3.57
C PHE A 47 6.21 1.39 -2.67
N HIS A 48 7.35 1.75 -3.27
CA HIS A 48 8.58 2.14 -2.58
C HIS A 48 8.50 3.61 -2.22
N HIS A 49 8.65 3.92 -0.93
CA HIS A 49 8.59 5.30 -0.45
C HIS A 49 9.97 5.94 -0.59
N ILE A 50 10.03 7.11 -1.23
CA ILE A 50 11.31 7.79 -1.51
C ILE A 50 11.75 8.67 -0.33
N ASP A 51 10.79 9.40 0.25
CA ASP A 51 11.04 10.44 1.26
C ASP A 51 10.43 10.06 2.63
N ASP A 52 10.22 8.77 2.90
CA ASP A 52 9.64 8.28 4.16
C ASP A 52 10.73 7.58 4.97
N GLU A 53 11.04 8.15 6.13
CA GLU A 53 12.11 7.65 6.99
C GLU A 53 11.70 6.41 7.80
N ASP A 54 10.39 6.11 7.84
CA ASP A 54 9.80 5.08 8.68
C ASP A 54 9.29 3.88 7.84
N THR A 55 8.83 4.13 6.62
CA THR A 55 8.35 3.09 5.70
C THR A 55 9.30 2.93 4.52
N SER A 56 9.78 1.71 4.26
CA SER A 56 10.56 1.42 3.06
C SER A 56 9.64 1.17 1.87
N TYR A 57 8.80 0.14 1.93
CA TYR A 57 7.83 -0.12 0.88
C TYR A 57 6.58 -0.82 1.42
N ILE A 58 5.49 -0.67 0.67
CA ILE A 58 4.24 -1.41 0.85
C ILE A 58 4.09 -2.32 -0.37
N TYR A 59 3.55 -3.52 -0.19
CA TYR A 59 3.19 -4.37 -1.32
C TYR A 59 1.79 -4.95 -1.16
N ASN A 60 1.09 -5.05 -2.29
CA ASN A 60 -0.15 -5.82 -2.38
C ASN A 60 0.08 -6.98 -3.33
N GLN A 61 -0.43 -8.16 -2.99
CA GLN A 61 -0.27 -9.36 -3.80
C GLN A 61 -1.53 -10.22 -3.78
N LEU A 62 -1.93 -10.71 -4.95
CA LEU A 62 -2.90 -11.80 -5.05
C LEU A 62 -2.17 -13.14 -5.11
N ARG A 63 -2.64 -14.10 -4.32
CA ARG A 63 -2.16 -15.49 -4.31
C ARG A 63 -3.34 -16.42 -4.47
N ILE A 64 -3.12 -17.55 -5.14
CA ILE A 64 -4.06 -18.67 -5.14
C ILE A 64 -3.50 -19.70 -4.16
N THR A 65 -4.30 -20.08 -3.17
CA THR A 65 -3.91 -21.10 -2.18
C THR A 65 -3.94 -22.49 -2.82
N ALA A 66 -3.38 -23.50 -2.13
CA ALA A 66 -3.43 -24.88 -2.61
C ALA A 66 -4.87 -25.44 -2.75
N SER A 67 -5.83 -24.89 -2.00
CA SER A 67 -7.26 -25.23 -2.09
C SER A 67 -7.99 -24.51 -3.23
N GLY A 68 -7.33 -23.58 -3.94
CA GLY A 68 -7.94 -22.77 -4.99
C GLY A 68 -8.56 -21.46 -4.50
N ASP A 69 -8.44 -21.12 -3.20
CA ASP A 69 -8.94 -19.86 -2.66
C ASP A 69 -8.06 -18.68 -3.12
N ILE A 70 -8.67 -17.52 -3.31
CA ILE A 70 -7.95 -16.29 -3.60
C ILE A 70 -7.59 -15.60 -2.29
N LEU A 71 -6.28 -15.43 -2.05
CA LEU A 71 -5.74 -14.70 -0.92
C LEU A 71 -5.22 -13.33 -1.39
N TYR A 72 -5.76 -12.26 -0.82
CA TYR A 72 -5.19 -10.93 -0.94
C TYR A 72 -4.25 -10.64 0.23
N VAL A 73 -2.99 -10.35 -0.07
CA VAL A 73 -1.95 -10.04 0.91
C VAL A 73 -1.59 -8.57 0.79
N MET A 74 -1.60 -7.86 1.91
CA MET A 74 -1.03 -6.53 2.05
C MET A 74 0.11 -6.61 3.06
N GLY A 75 1.28 -6.14 2.68
CA GLY A 75 2.45 -6.11 3.54
C GLY A 75 3.08 -4.73 3.59
N VAL A 76 3.62 -4.38 4.75
CA VAL A 76 4.41 -3.17 4.97
C VAL A 76 5.80 -3.58 5.44
N VAL A 77 6.81 -2.97 4.85
CA VAL A 77 8.20 -3.13 5.26
C VAL A 77 8.68 -1.81 5.82
N ASN A 78 8.90 -1.80 7.13
CA ASN A 78 9.33 -0.62 7.88
C ASN A 78 10.86 -0.56 7.96
N THR A 79 11.39 0.65 8.16
CA THR A 79 12.83 0.87 8.34
C THR A 79 13.29 0.51 9.76
N ALA A 80 14.60 0.44 9.98
CA ALA A 80 15.16 0.26 11.32
C ALA A 80 14.80 1.42 12.28
N ARG A 81 14.64 2.63 11.75
CA ARG A 81 14.22 3.81 12.52
C ARG A 81 12.81 3.64 13.06
N TRP A 82 11.88 3.21 12.22
CA TRP A 82 10.51 2.94 12.67
C TRP A 82 10.49 1.90 13.79
N LEU A 83 11.28 0.83 13.66
CA LEU A 83 11.37 -0.21 14.70
C LEU A 83 11.89 0.36 16.03
N ASN A 84 12.89 1.25 15.99
CA ASN A 84 13.40 1.92 17.19
C ASN A 84 12.31 2.80 17.84
N ASN A 85 11.54 3.54 17.04
CA ASN A 85 10.44 4.36 17.53
C ASN A 85 9.30 3.50 18.12
N ALA A 86 8.93 2.43 17.43
CA ALA A 86 7.87 1.50 17.87
C ALA A 86 8.23 0.76 19.17
N ARG A 87 9.52 0.51 19.44
CA ARG A 87 9.98 -0.03 20.74
C ARG A 87 9.72 0.92 21.90
N LEU A 88 9.85 2.23 21.67
CA LEU A 88 9.59 3.27 22.66
C LEU A 88 8.10 3.60 22.78
N ASN A 89 7.34 3.37 21.71
CA ASN A 89 5.91 3.58 21.65
C ASN A 89 5.19 2.42 20.93
N PRO A 90 4.85 1.34 21.64
CA PRO A 90 4.19 0.17 21.05
C PRO A 90 2.84 0.48 20.37
N LYS A 91 2.19 1.59 20.75
CA LYS A 91 0.95 2.05 20.12
C LYS A 91 1.14 2.30 18.61
N MET A 92 2.35 2.66 18.16
CA MET A 92 2.66 2.84 16.74
C MET A 92 2.39 1.58 15.91
N PHE A 93 2.67 0.39 16.46
CA PHE A 93 2.40 -0.87 15.78
C PHE A 93 0.89 -1.09 15.63
N VAL A 94 0.13 -0.89 16.70
CA VAL A 94 -1.33 -1.03 16.72
C VAL A 94 -1.99 -0.05 15.74
N ASP A 95 -1.53 1.20 15.73
CA ASP A 95 -2.05 2.24 14.85
C ASP A 95 -1.76 1.93 13.37
N GLN A 96 -0.58 1.40 13.08
CA GLN A 96 -0.24 0.94 11.72
C GLN A 96 -1.13 -0.23 11.29
N CYS A 97 -1.36 -1.22 12.16
CA CYS A 97 -2.29 -2.32 11.87
C CYS A 97 -3.71 -1.82 11.59
N ALA A 98 -4.25 -0.94 12.44
CA ALA A 98 -5.58 -0.39 12.28
C ALA A 98 -5.72 0.40 10.95
N TYR A 99 -4.70 1.15 10.56
CA TYR A 99 -4.66 1.85 9.28
C TYR A 99 -4.76 0.88 8.09
N PHE A 100 -3.97 -0.19 8.08
CA PHE A 100 -3.96 -1.15 6.97
C PHE A 100 -5.23 -2.00 6.92
N GLU A 101 -5.80 -2.36 8.07
CA GLU A 101 -7.10 -3.01 8.15
C GLU A 101 -8.20 -2.13 7.52
N ALA A 102 -8.24 -0.84 7.89
CA ALA A 102 -9.19 0.10 7.31
C ALA A 102 -9.02 0.26 5.79
N ALA A 103 -7.76 0.31 5.31
CA ALA A 103 -7.44 0.38 3.89
C ALA A 103 -7.90 -0.86 3.13
N LEU A 104 -7.64 -2.06 3.67
CA LEU A 104 -8.08 -3.33 3.09
C LEU A 104 -9.60 -3.43 3.01
N ASN A 105 -10.29 -3.09 4.10
CA ASN A 105 -11.75 -3.08 4.15
C ASN A 105 -12.36 -2.12 3.12
N ALA A 106 -11.77 -0.94 2.93
CA ALA A 106 -12.23 0.01 1.94
C ALA A 106 -12.00 -0.48 0.50
N ALA A 107 -10.84 -1.08 0.22
CA ALA A 107 -10.53 -1.66 -1.09
C ALA A 107 -11.51 -2.79 -1.43
N GLY A 108 -11.79 -3.69 -0.48
CA GLY A 108 -12.76 -4.78 -0.64
C GLY A 108 -14.18 -4.27 -0.93
N ARG A 109 -14.68 -3.29 -0.17
CA ARG A 109 -16.00 -2.68 -0.43
C ARG A 109 -16.08 -2.05 -1.82
N ARG A 110 -15.02 -1.37 -2.25
CA ARG A 110 -15.00 -0.74 -3.57
C ARG A 110 -15.00 -1.78 -4.69
N LEU A 111 -14.19 -2.83 -4.56
CA LEU A 111 -14.15 -3.92 -5.53
C LEU A 111 -15.52 -4.60 -5.66
N ALA A 112 -16.18 -4.89 -4.54
CA ALA A 112 -17.54 -5.45 -4.55
C ALA A 112 -18.53 -4.55 -5.32
N ALA A 113 -18.52 -3.24 -5.03
CA ALA A 113 -19.38 -2.28 -5.73
C ALA A 113 -19.06 -2.12 -7.23
N ASP A 114 -17.83 -2.36 -7.66
CA ASP A 114 -17.47 -2.34 -9.08
C ASP A 114 -17.92 -3.61 -9.81
N MET A 115 -18.04 -4.75 -9.11
CA MET A 115 -18.51 -6.02 -9.69
C MET A 115 -20.04 -6.09 -9.86
N GLU A 116 -20.79 -5.25 -9.16
CA GLU A 116 -22.25 -5.14 -9.25
C GLU A 116 -22.73 -4.22 -10.40
N ARG A 117 -21.81 -3.64 -11.18
CA ARG A 117 -22.08 -2.74 -12.31
C ARG A 117 -21.90 -3.44 -13.65
#